data_AF-A0A1V5BDI9-F1
#
_entry.id   AF-A0A1V5BDI9-F1
#
_cell.length_a   1.000
_cell.length_b   1.000
_cell.length_c   1.000
_cell.angle_alpha   90.00
_cell.angle_beta   90.00
_cell.angle_gamma   90.00
#
_symmetry.space_group_name_H-M   'P 1'
#
loop_
_entity.id
_entity.type
_entity.pdbx_description
1 polymer ?
#
loop_
_entity_poly.entity_id
_entity_poly.type
_entity_poly.pdbx_seq_one_letter_code
_entity_poly.pdbx_strand_id
1 'polypeptide(L)'
;MNCIMAFACIALLVGCAGAVKVSPTLEMDTYTDAENEDQSFGAEGTIWASSERGMPVRIAYLSFAGMTTLPQQISSATMKMYAKEVERSGNVSLHLYDQAAMDIITWAGQPEYDSKVLGTLNIGEPGWQTWDATAFVKKAASECSRGCPFSLVLVAQGDASISFASLEGSSDEKAIMQYEAS
;
A
#
# COMPACT_ATOMS: atom_id res chain seq x y z
N MET A 1 26.89 2.73 -65.03
CA MET A 1 25.47 2.32 -64.91
C MET A 1 25.47 1.10 -63.99
N ASN A 2 25.49 1.32 -62.68
CA ASN A 2 24.33 1.29 -61.75
C ASN A 2 23.80 -0.14 -61.58
N CYS A 3 23.51 -0.67 -60.40
CA CYS A 3 23.78 -0.36 -59.01
C CYS A 3 23.40 -1.66 -58.29
N ILE A 4 24.20 -2.13 -57.34
CA ILE A 4 23.88 -3.30 -56.52
C ILE A 4 22.69 -2.94 -55.62
N MET A 5 21.56 -3.62 -55.74
CA MET A 5 20.48 -3.58 -54.73
C MET A 5 20.44 -4.91 -54.00
N ALA A 6 21.12 -4.96 -52.84
CA ALA A 6 20.91 -5.99 -51.84
C ALA A 6 19.68 -5.60 -51.01
N PHE A 7 18.65 -6.45 -51.03
CA PHE A 7 17.46 -6.32 -50.20
C PHE A 7 17.84 -6.50 -48.73
N ALA A 8 17.69 -5.45 -47.92
CA ALA A 8 17.87 -5.51 -46.47
C ALA A 8 16.60 -6.09 -45.83
N CYS A 9 16.69 -7.31 -45.29
CA CYS A 9 15.67 -7.86 -44.40
C CYS A 9 15.72 -7.11 -43.06
N ILE A 10 14.71 -6.29 -42.79
CA ILE A 10 14.47 -5.71 -41.47
C ILE A 10 13.84 -6.81 -40.61
N ALA A 11 14.64 -7.42 -39.74
CA ALA A 11 14.12 -8.28 -38.69
C ALA A 11 13.47 -7.40 -37.61
N LEU A 12 12.13 -7.41 -37.55
CA LEU A 12 11.37 -6.86 -36.44
C LEU A 12 11.64 -7.74 -35.21
N LEU A 13 12.49 -7.28 -34.29
CA LEU A 13 12.56 -7.83 -32.94
C LEU A 13 11.27 -7.46 -32.22
N VAL A 14 10.27 -8.34 -32.29
CA VAL A 14 9.13 -8.32 -31.38
C VAL A 14 9.66 -8.77 -30.01
N GLY A 15 10.07 -7.80 -29.20
CA GLY A 15 10.35 -8.03 -27.79
C GLY A 15 9.03 -8.32 -27.08
N CYS A 16 8.81 -9.56 -26.66
CA CYS A 16 7.81 -9.86 -25.66
C CYS A 16 8.27 -9.22 -24.35
N ALA A 17 7.87 -7.97 -24.09
CA ALA A 17 7.99 -7.39 -22.76
C ALA A 17 7.04 -8.17 -21.85
N GLY A 18 7.57 -9.22 -21.21
CA GLY A 18 6.84 -9.96 -20.19
C GLY A 18 6.63 -9.06 -18.98
N ALA A 19 5.44 -9.12 -18.38
CA ALA A 19 5.15 -8.41 -17.14
C ALA A 19 6.16 -8.83 -16.05
N VAL A 20 6.83 -7.85 -15.45
CA VAL A 20 7.74 -8.02 -14.31
C VAL A 20 6.95 -7.83 -13.03
N LYS A 21 7.08 -8.77 -12.08
CA LYS A 21 6.53 -8.62 -10.73
C LYS A 21 7.51 -7.85 -9.87
N VAL A 22 7.01 -6.80 -9.23
CA VAL A 22 7.78 -5.95 -8.32
C VAL A 22 7.09 -5.91 -6.97
N SER A 23 7.87 -6.01 -5.89
CA SER A 23 7.37 -5.94 -4.52
C SER A 23 8.16 -4.89 -3.75
N PRO A 24 7.63 -3.66 -3.57
CA PRO A 24 8.23 -2.67 -2.70
C PRO A 24 8.40 -3.23 -1.28
N THR A 25 9.57 -2.99 -0.68
CA THR A 25 9.84 -3.41 0.69
C THR A 25 9.00 -2.59 1.66
N LEU A 26 8.30 -3.25 2.59
CA LEU A 26 7.73 -2.58 3.76
C LEU A 26 8.88 -2.19 4.70
N GLU A 27 9.05 -0.90 4.95
CA GLU A 27 10.15 -0.37 5.77
C GLU A 27 9.72 -0.10 7.20
N MET A 28 8.50 0.41 7.40
CA MET A 28 7.93 0.77 8.70
C MET A 28 6.42 0.58 8.69
N ASP A 29 5.84 0.29 9.84
CA ASP A 29 4.41 0.42 10.08
C ASP A 29 4.14 0.94 11.50
N THR A 30 2.95 1.52 11.68
CA THR A 30 2.48 2.05 12.97
C THR A 30 0.98 2.33 12.86
N TYR A 31 0.37 2.74 13.97
CA TYR A 31 -0.96 3.33 13.95
C TYR A 31 -1.03 4.50 14.94
N THR A 32 -1.99 5.38 14.71
CA THR A 32 -2.35 6.46 15.63
C THR A 32 -3.66 6.13 16.32
N ASP A 33 -3.84 6.60 17.55
CA ASP A 33 -5.02 6.33 18.39
C ASP A 33 -5.55 7.63 19.00
N ALA A 34 -6.81 7.95 18.69
CA ALA A 34 -7.50 9.14 19.17
C ALA A 34 -7.68 9.18 20.70
N GLU A 35 -7.70 8.03 21.38
CA GLU A 35 -7.80 7.98 22.84
C GLU A 35 -6.44 8.17 23.53
N ASN A 36 -5.34 8.06 22.78
CA ASN A 36 -3.96 8.14 23.26
C ASN A 36 -3.15 9.11 22.40
N GLU A 37 -3.59 10.39 22.37
CA GLU A 37 -3.23 11.28 21.26
C GLU A 37 -1.72 11.59 21.09
N ASP A 38 -0.97 11.51 22.19
CA ASP A 38 0.48 11.79 22.24
C ASP A 38 1.35 10.52 22.24
N GLN A 39 0.75 9.33 22.14
CA GLN A 39 1.48 8.06 22.09
C GLN A 39 1.70 7.60 20.65
N SER A 40 2.84 6.97 20.43
CA SER A 40 3.21 6.32 19.16
C SER A 40 3.25 4.81 19.36
N PHE A 41 2.81 4.04 18.36
CA PHE A 41 2.65 2.60 18.47
C PHE A 41 3.51 1.81 17.48
N GLY A 42 4.55 2.41 16.91
CA GLY A 42 5.40 1.75 15.91
C GLY A 42 6.26 0.60 16.43
N ALA A 43 6.33 0.40 17.75
CA ALA A 43 7.00 -0.75 18.38
C ALA A 43 6.04 -1.90 18.74
N GLU A 44 4.74 -1.74 18.48
CA GLU A 44 3.73 -2.76 18.81
C GLU A 44 3.71 -3.90 17.79
N GLY A 45 3.43 -5.12 18.25
CA GLY A 45 3.33 -6.29 17.36
C GLY A 45 2.08 -6.31 16.47
N THR A 46 1.17 -5.36 16.65
CA THR A 46 -0.08 -5.23 15.90
C THR A 46 -0.42 -3.77 15.64
N ILE A 47 -0.94 -3.48 14.45
CA ILE A 47 -1.46 -2.16 14.09
C ILE A 47 -2.98 -2.22 13.94
N TRP A 48 -3.67 -1.12 14.24
CA TRP A 48 -5.14 -1.07 14.26
C TRP A 48 -5.72 -0.07 13.25
N ALA A 49 -6.79 -0.49 12.60
CA ALA A 49 -7.68 0.40 11.86
C ALA A 49 -9.09 0.27 12.48
N SER A 50 -9.54 1.35 13.11
CA SER A 50 -10.81 1.37 13.84
C SER A 50 -11.57 2.68 13.63
N SER A 51 -12.89 2.59 13.64
CA SER A 51 -13.82 3.71 13.52
C SER A 51 -14.98 3.56 14.49
N GLU A 52 -15.55 4.70 14.89
CA GLU A 52 -16.74 4.79 15.71
C GLU A 52 -17.68 5.85 15.13
N ARG A 53 -18.94 5.47 14.89
CA ARG A 53 -19.99 6.32 14.31
C ARG A 53 -19.53 7.00 13.00
N GLY A 54 -18.74 6.29 12.21
CA GLY A 54 -18.19 6.76 10.94
C GLY A 54 -16.97 7.66 11.05
N MET A 55 -16.48 7.94 12.27
CA MET A 55 -15.26 8.71 12.50
C MET A 55 -14.10 7.75 12.79
N PRO A 56 -12.95 7.85 12.10
CA PRO A 56 -11.77 7.08 12.46
C PRO A 56 -11.33 7.39 13.89
N VAL A 57 -10.99 6.36 14.66
CA VAL A 57 -10.40 6.48 16.01
C VAL A 57 -9.03 5.80 16.09
N ARG A 58 -8.73 4.87 15.18
CA ARG A 58 -7.39 4.34 14.94
C ARG A 58 -7.09 4.28 13.46
N ILE A 59 -5.94 4.80 13.05
CA ILE A 59 -5.51 4.85 11.65
C ILE A 59 -4.14 4.20 11.54
N ALA A 60 -4.02 3.16 10.71
CA ALA A 60 -2.76 2.47 10.50
C ALA A 60 -2.04 3.00 9.25
N TYR A 61 -0.71 3.04 9.34
CA TYR A 61 0.19 3.55 8.30
C TYR A 61 1.22 2.47 7.99
N LEU A 62 1.46 2.22 6.70
CA LEU A 62 2.46 1.28 6.21
C LEU A 62 3.35 1.98 5.18
N SER A 63 4.61 2.22 5.53
CA SER A 63 5.59 2.92 4.70
C SER A 63 6.38 1.92 3.86
N PHE A 64 6.37 2.13 2.55
CA PHE A 64 7.09 1.31 1.59
C PHE A 64 8.25 2.07 0.97
N ALA A 65 9.30 1.32 0.65
CA ALA A 65 10.39 1.81 -0.18
C ALA A 65 9.84 2.37 -1.51
N GLY A 66 10.50 3.41 -2.00
CA GLY A 66 10.06 4.09 -3.20
C GLY A 66 10.15 3.24 -4.47
N MET A 67 9.36 3.64 -5.46
CA MET A 67 9.28 2.98 -6.75
C MET A 67 9.64 3.94 -7.90
N THR A 68 10.20 3.37 -8.98
CA THR A 68 10.59 4.13 -10.19
C THR A 68 9.76 3.77 -11.41
N THR A 69 8.81 2.85 -11.27
CA THR A 69 7.87 2.46 -12.32
C THR A 69 6.88 3.59 -12.58
N LEU A 70 6.66 3.93 -13.86
CA LEU A 70 5.68 4.93 -14.22
C LEU A 70 4.25 4.38 -14.09
N PRO A 71 3.24 5.20 -13.74
CA PRO A 71 1.86 4.73 -13.55
C PRO A 71 1.28 3.94 -14.72
N GLN A 72 1.59 4.32 -15.96
CA GLN A 72 1.10 3.66 -17.18
C GLN A 72 1.70 2.28 -17.42
N GLN A 73 2.81 1.96 -16.76
CA GLN A 73 3.45 0.65 -16.87
C GLN A 73 2.84 -0.36 -15.90
N ILE A 74 2.02 0.09 -14.95
CA ILE A 74 1.44 -0.76 -13.91
C ILE A 74 0.12 -1.36 -14.43
N SER A 75 0.06 -2.67 -14.59
CA SER A 75 -1.13 -3.36 -15.07
C SER A 75 -2.08 -3.74 -13.94
N SER A 76 -1.53 -4.25 -12.83
CA SER A 76 -2.28 -4.68 -11.65
C SER A 76 -1.42 -4.53 -10.38
N ALA A 77 -2.06 -4.41 -9.23
CA ALA A 77 -1.39 -4.51 -7.94
C ALA A 77 -2.28 -5.12 -6.86
N THR A 78 -1.66 -5.79 -5.90
CA THR A 78 -2.30 -6.38 -4.73
C THR A 78 -1.61 -5.91 -3.46
N MET A 79 -2.41 -5.64 -2.44
CA MET A 79 -1.93 -5.46 -1.07
C MET A 79 -2.47 -6.61 -0.22
N LYS A 80 -1.58 -7.36 0.42
CA LYS A 80 -1.93 -8.51 1.26
C LYS A 80 -1.49 -8.26 2.70
N MET A 81 -2.40 -8.44 3.66
CA MET A 81 -2.13 -8.25 5.10
C MET A 81 -2.79 -9.34 5.91
N TYR A 82 -2.21 -9.70 7.06
CA TYR A 82 -2.81 -10.66 7.97
C TYR A 82 -3.64 -9.95 9.04
N ALA A 83 -4.96 -10.10 9.01
CA ALA A 83 -5.83 -9.64 10.09
C ALA A 83 -5.67 -10.56 11.30
N LYS A 84 -5.26 -10.01 12.45
CA LYS A 84 -5.03 -10.78 13.68
C LYS A 84 -6.31 -10.92 14.48
N GLU A 85 -7.04 -9.83 14.62
CA GLU A 85 -8.29 -9.76 15.35
C GLU A 85 -9.30 -8.90 14.60
N VAL A 86 -10.57 -9.33 14.65
CA VAL A 86 -11.72 -8.59 14.13
C VAL A 86 -12.70 -8.42 15.27
N GLU A 87 -12.58 -7.30 16.00
CA GLU A 87 -13.52 -6.97 17.08
C GLU A 87 -14.89 -6.61 16.51
N ARG A 88 -14.89 -5.84 15.42
CA ARG A 88 -16.07 -5.44 14.67
C ARG A 88 -15.76 -5.49 13.19
N SER A 89 -16.46 -6.38 12.47
CA SER A 89 -16.33 -6.52 11.03
C SER A 89 -16.73 -5.25 10.29
N GLY A 90 -16.13 -5.01 9.14
CA GLY A 90 -16.57 -3.93 8.26
C GLY A 90 -15.55 -3.59 7.19
N ASN A 91 -15.72 -2.41 6.60
CA ASN A 91 -14.89 -1.96 5.48
C ASN A 91 -13.63 -1.26 6.00
N VAL A 92 -12.50 -1.55 5.35
CA VAL A 92 -11.23 -0.81 5.52
C VAL A 92 -10.80 -0.29 4.15
N SER A 93 -10.63 1.02 4.04
CA SER A 93 -10.21 1.70 2.82
C SER A 93 -8.71 1.98 2.80
N LEU A 94 -8.15 1.97 1.58
CA LEU A 94 -6.78 2.37 1.29
C LEU A 94 -6.73 3.84 0.88
N HIS A 95 -5.88 4.61 1.53
CA HIS A 95 -5.57 6.00 1.23
C HIS A 95 -4.06 6.18 1.05
N LEU A 96 -3.64 7.24 0.37
CA LEU A 96 -2.24 7.54 0.11
C LEU A 96 -1.76 8.69 0.99
N TYR A 97 -0.63 8.49 1.65
CA TYR A 97 0.26 9.56 2.09
C TYR A 97 1.53 9.48 1.25
N ASP A 98 1.88 10.55 0.56
CA ASP A 98 2.93 10.58 -0.49
C ASP A 98 4.36 10.73 0.07
N GLN A 99 4.54 10.39 1.35
CA GLN A 99 5.84 10.33 2.02
C GLN A 99 5.90 9.11 2.94
N ALA A 100 7.05 8.88 3.59
CA ALA A 100 7.16 7.89 4.65
C ALA A 100 6.49 8.39 5.94
N ALA A 101 5.54 7.62 6.46
CA ALA A 101 5.08 7.73 7.83
C ALA A 101 6.13 7.10 8.76
N MET A 102 6.56 7.85 9.76
CA MET A 102 7.52 7.37 10.76
C MET A 102 6.82 6.58 11.86
N ASP A 103 7.52 5.64 12.46
CA ASP A 103 7.07 4.83 13.61
C ASP A 103 6.67 5.67 14.85
N ILE A 104 7.22 6.88 14.96
CA ILE A 104 6.98 7.87 16.03
C ILE A 104 5.74 8.76 15.84
N ILE A 105 4.97 8.63 14.76
CA ILE A 105 3.77 9.48 14.60
C ILE A 105 2.77 9.22 15.71
N THR A 106 2.11 10.28 16.15
CA THR A 106 1.05 10.27 17.16
C THR A 106 -0.22 10.81 16.54
N TRP A 107 -1.39 10.61 17.15
CA TRP A 107 -2.63 11.18 16.64
C TRP A 107 -2.58 12.71 16.53
N ALA A 108 -2.05 13.38 17.55
CA ALA A 108 -1.92 14.84 17.58
C ALA A 108 -0.95 15.38 16.50
N GLY A 109 0.02 14.57 16.09
CA GLY A 109 1.06 14.92 15.11
C GLY A 109 0.96 14.17 13.77
N GLN A 110 -0.15 13.49 13.50
CA GLN A 110 -0.24 12.63 12.33
C GLN A 110 -0.27 13.44 11.03
N PRO A 111 0.36 12.95 9.95
CA PRO A 111 0.31 13.65 8.67
C PRO A 111 -1.10 13.62 8.08
N GLU A 112 -1.45 14.70 7.39
CA GLU A 112 -2.62 14.71 6.51
C GLU A 112 -2.34 13.78 5.31
N TYR A 113 -3.31 12.94 4.98
CA TYR A 113 -3.25 12.02 3.86
C TYR A 113 -4.37 12.32 2.86
N ASP A 114 -4.24 11.79 1.65
CA ASP A 114 -5.19 12.04 0.59
C ASP A 114 -6.55 11.39 0.88
N SER A 115 -7.61 12.20 0.87
CA SER A 115 -8.98 11.76 1.17
C SER A 115 -9.58 10.81 0.12
N LYS A 116 -8.97 10.67 -1.06
CA LYS A 116 -9.44 9.75 -2.11
C LYS A 116 -9.25 8.30 -1.67
N VAL A 117 -10.35 7.57 -1.65
CA VAL A 117 -10.34 6.10 -1.48
C VAL A 117 -9.77 5.44 -2.73
N LEU A 118 -8.72 4.63 -2.57
CA LEU A 118 -8.01 3.95 -3.66
C LEU A 118 -8.23 2.44 -3.67
N GLY A 119 -8.90 1.91 -2.66
CA GLY A 119 -9.30 0.52 -2.54
C GLY A 119 -10.17 0.35 -1.29
N THR A 120 -11.00 -0.67 -1.25
CA THR A 120 -11.81 -1.00 -0.07
C THR A 120 -12.00 -2.50 -0.01
N LEU A 121 -11.93 -3.07 1.18
CA LEU A 121 -12.20 -4.47 1.44
C LEU A 121 -13.09 -4.59 2.67
N ASN A 122 -14.08 -5.47 2.61
CA ASN A 122 -14.86 -5.87 3.77
C ASN A 122 -14.14 -7.04 4.47
N ILE A 123 -13.83 -6.88 5.75
CA ILE A 123 -13.12 -7.88 6.55
C ILE A 123 -14.07 -8.36 7.65
N GLY A 124 -14.42 -9.65 7.60
CA GLY A 124 -15.32 -10.29 8.55
C GLY A 124 -14.63 -11.18 9.57
N GLU A 125 -13.45 -11.72 9.24
CA GLU A 125 -12.77 -12.74 10.04
C GLU A 125 -11.23 -12.55 9.98
N PRO A 126 -10.48 -13.03 11.00
CA PRO A 126 -9.02 -13.06 10.97
C PRO A 126 -8.44 -13.88 9.81
N GLY A 127 -7.18 -13.63 9.48
CA GLY A 127 -6.44 -14.33 8.43
C GLY A 127 -5.98 -13.41 7.31
N TRP A 128 -5.46 -14.00 6.23
CA TRP A 128 -4.93 -13.26 5.09
C TRP A 128 -6.03 -12.54 4.31
N GLN A 129 -5.96 -11.21 4.30
CA GLN A 129 -6.81 -10.29 3.55
C GLN A 129 -6.06 -9.80 2.31
N THR A 130 -6.78 -9.52 1.21
CA THR A 130 -6.16 -9.05 -0.03
C THR A 130 -7.02 -7.98 -0.70
N TRP A 131 -6.47 -6.79 -0.86
CA TRP A 131 -7.06 -5.70 -1.63
C TRP A 131 -6.55 -5.73 -3.06
N ASP A 132 -7.40 -5.35 -4.01
CA ASP A 132 -6.93 -4.75 -5.27
C ASP A 132 -6.35 -3.37 -4.94
N ALA A 133 -5.03 -3.24 -5.10
CA ALA A 133 -4.27 -2.03 -4.81
C ALA A 133 -3.85 -1.30 -6.09
N THR A 134 -4.38 -1.66 -7.26
CA THR A 134 -3.94 -1.14 -8.56
C THR A 134 -4.03 0.39 -8.62
N ALA A 135 -5.15 0.95 -8.17
CA ALA A 135 -5.33 2.41 -8.14
C ALA A 135 -4.41 3.10 -7.13
N PHE A 136 -4.14 2.44 -5.99
CA PHE A 136 -3.21 2.94 -4.98
C PHE A 136 -1.80 3.04 -5.55
N VAL A 137 -1.25 1.94 -6.09
CA VAL A 137 0.13 1.90 -6.60
C VAL A 137 0.30 2.84 -7.80
N LYS A 138 -0.70 2.97 -8.68
CA LYS A 138 -0.67 3.96 -9.77
C LYS A 138 -0.59 5.39 -9.27
N LYS A 139 -1.31 5.71 -8.18
CA LYS A 139 -1.25 7.04 -7.58
C LYS A 139 0.11 7.28 -6.90
N ALA A 140 0.59 6.32 -6.12
CA ALA A 140 1.92 6.39 -5.51
C ALA A 140 3.02 6.57 -6.58
N ALA A 141 2.96 5.85 -7.69
CA ALA A 141 3.89 6.01 -8.82
C ALA A 141 3.82 7.41 -9.47
N SER A 142 2.66 8.06 -9.44
CA SER A 142 2.46 9.39 -10.03
C SER A 142 3.02 10.48 -9.14
N GLU A 143 2.66 10.44 -7.85
CA GLU A 143 3.07 11.44 -6.86
C GLU A 143 4.54 11.22 -6.43
N CYS A 144 5.02 9.97 -6.45
CA CYS A 144 6.36 9.57 -6.00
C CYS A 144 7.27 8.97 -7.09
N SER A 145 7.17 9.49 -8.33
CA SER A 145 7.85 8.98 -9.54
C SER A 145 9.39 8.91 -9.52
N ARG A 146 10.07 9.43 -8.49
CA ARG A 146 11.54 9.46 -8.37
C ARG A 146 12.10 8.57 -7.25
N GLY A 147 11.34 7.55 -6.86
CA GLY A 147 11.78 6.61 -5.82
C GLY A 147 11.70 7.18 -4.41
N CYS A 148 10.82 8.16 -4.16
CA CYS A 148 10.50 8.52 -2.78
C CYS A 148 9.66 7.42 -2.12
N PRO A 149 9.87 7.16 -0.82
CA PRO A 149 9.00 6.29 -0.07
C PRO A 149 7.59 6.87 0.00
N PHE A 150 6.61 6.00 0.12
CA PHE A 150 5.19 6.35 0.20
C PHE A 150 4.51 5.50 1.26
N SER A 151 3.40 5.97 1.80
CA SER A 151 2.66 5.23 2.82
C SER A 151 1.24 4.92 2.40
N LEU A 152 0.85 3.68 2.67
CA LEU A 152 -0.53 3.23 2.62
C LEU A 152 -1.18 3.52 3.97
N VAL A 153 -2.30 4.21 3.95
CA VAL A 153 -3.08 4.56 5.13
C VAL A 153 -4.37 3.75 5.14
N LEU A 154 -4.58 2.99 6.21
CA LEU A 154 -5.76 2.17 6.43
C LEU A 154 -6.77 2.92 7.29
N VAL A 155 -7.96 3.12 6.75
CA VAL A 155 -9.05 3.80 7.44
C VAL A 155 -10.25 2.87 7.52
N ALA A 156 -10.67 2.54 8.73
CA ALA A 156 -11.89 1.78 8.97
C ALA A 156 -13.13 2.67 8.73
N GLN A 157 -14.24 2.05 8.31
CA GLN A 157 -15.50 2.74 8.05
C GLN A 157 -16.62 2.24 8.97
N GLY A 158 -17.58 3.11 9.24
CA GLY A 158 -18.72 2.81 10.11
C GLY A 158 -18.25 2.63 11.56
N ASP A 159 -18.38 1.41 12.07
CA ASP A 159 -17.95 1.01 13.41
C ASP A 159 -16.89 -0.11 13.37
N ALA A 160 -16.23 -0.34 12.23
CA ALA A 160 -15.27 -1.42 12.10
C ALA A 160 -14.06 -1.23 13.04
N SER A 161 -13.51 -2.32 13.58
CA SER A 161 -12.30 -2.34 14.42
C SER A 161 -11.55 -3.64 14.15
N ILE A 162 -10.42 -3.53 13.46
CA ILE A 162 -9.64 -4.65 12.95
C ILE A 162 -8.16 -4.38 13.22
N SER A 163 -7.46 -5.39 13.74
CA SER A 163 -6.01 -5.36 13.89
C SER A 163 -5.31 -6.18 12.82
N PHE A 164 -4.12 -5.76 12.45
CA PHE A 164 -3.25 -6.43 11.49
C PHE A 164 -1.90 -6.73 12.12
N ALA A 165 -1.24 -7.78 11.64
CA ALA A 165 0.14 -8.06 12.00
C ALA A 165 1.06 -6.90 11.61
N SER A 166 1.88 -6.44 12.55
CA SER A 166 2.94 -5.45 12.30
C SER A 166 4.23 -6.14 11.86
N LEU A 167 5.10 -5.37 11.21
CA LEU A 167 6.50 -5.67 10.97
C LEU A 167 7.24 -6.15 12.23
N GLU A 168 6.92 -5.59 13.41
CA GLU A 168 7.52 -5.94 14.71
C GLU A 168 6.90 -7.18 15.36
N GLY A 169 5.73 -7.62 14.88
CA GLY A 169 4.97 -8.71 15.50
C GLY A 169 5.33 -10.12 15.01
N SER A 170 5.67 -10.27 13.72
CA SER A 170 5.90 -11.58 13.11
C SER A 170 6.81 -11.51 11.89
N SER A 171 7.67 -12.51 11.71
CA SER A 171 8.46 -12.68 10.48
C SER A 171 7.62 -13.14 9.29
N ASP A 172 6.53 -13.87 9.54
CA ASP A 172 5.83 -14.65 8.52
C ASP A 172 4.50 -13.99 8.07
N GLU A 173 3.93 -13.13 8.92
CA GLU A 173 2.63 -12.49 8.71
C GLU A 173 2.76 -11.03 8.24
N LYS A 174 3.87 -10.69 7.57
CA LYS A 174 4.14 -9.31 7.12
C LYS A 174 3.25 -8.90 5.96
N ALA A 175 2.91 -7.61 5.93
CA ALA A 175 2.18 -7.04 4.80
C ALA A 175 3.03 -7.09 3.51
N ILE A 176 2.39 -7.41 2.39
CA ILE A 176 3.05 -7.57 1.08
C ILE A 176 2.29 -6.73 0.06
N MET A 177 2.97 -5.74 -0.49
CA MET A 177 2.55 -5.05 -1.71
C MET A 177 3.28 -5.65 -2.90
N GLN A 178 2.53 -5.99 -3.95
CA GLN A 178 3.10 -6.50 -5.20
C GLN A 178 2.35 -5.90 -6.39
N TYR A 179 3.07 -5.55 -7.45
CA TYR A 179 2.47 -5.09 -8.70
C TYR A 179 3.14 -5.71 -9.93
N GLU A 180 2.41 -5.72 -11.04
CA GLU A 180 2.91 -6.14 -12.35
C GLU A 180 3.21 -4.91 -13.20
N ALA A 181 4.41 -4.86 -13.76
CA ALA A 181 4.91 -3.78 -14.60
C ALA A 181 5.29 -4.27 -15.99
N SER A 182 4.91 -3.53 -17.04
CA SER A 182 5.24 -3.81 -18.44
C SER A 182 5.50 -2.54 -19.24
#